data_AF-A0A523YPK7-F1
#
_entry.id   AF-A0A523YPK7-F1
#
_cell.length_a   1.000
_cell.length_b   1.000
_cell.length_c   1.000
_cell.angle_alpha   90.00
_cell.angle_beta   90.00
_cell.angle_gamma   90.00
#
_symmetry.space_group_name_H-M   'P 1'
#
loop_
_entity.id
_entity.type
_entity.pdbx_description
1 polymer ?
#
loop_
_entity_poly.entity_id
_entity_poly.type
_entity_poly.pdbx_seq_one_letter_code
_entity_poly.pdbx_strand_id
1 'polypeptide(L)'
;LDTAGRLHIDDKMMAELEAIKSLLHPDEVLLVADSMTGQDAVNMSEQFHRRLSITGVVLSKLDGDARGGAALSMRAVTGCPIKLASTGEKLADLEPFHPDRMASRILGMGDIVSLVEKAQETIDIEEAEKMQEKLLKAQFDFEDFLQQMDQLKRMGPLESILKMIPGVGKALKGITVDEKDTERMVAIIKSMTVEERRHPSLIDGSRKRRIAGGSGNSVQAVNQLLKQFFAMQKMFHNMNKGKLKDIPKGMIPFS
;
A
#
# COMPACT_ATOMS: atom_id res chain seq x y z
N LEU A 1 -27.15 -14.02 4.23
CA LEU A 1 -28.16 -13.97 3.16
C LEU A 1 -28.01 -12.62 2.48
N ASP A 2 -27.75 -12.61 1.17
CA ASP A 2 -27.76 -11.38 0.39
C ASP A 2 -29.18 -11.09 -0.11
N THR A 3 -29.58 -9.83 -0.13
CA THR A 3 -30.93 -9.39 -0.53
C THR A 3 -30.82 -8.36 -1.63
N ALA A 4 -31.76 -8.38 -2.59
CA ALA A 4 -31.80 -7.38 -3.65
C ALA A 4 -31.83 -5.94 -3.09
N GLY A 5 -31.22 -4.99 -3.80
CA GLY A 5 -31.28 -3.56 -3.44
C GLY A 5 -32.71 -3.04 -3.51
N ARG A 6 -33.13 -2.28 -2.48
CA ARG A 6 -34.51 -1.76 -2.34
C ARG A 6 -34.45 -0.29 -1.96
N LEU A 7 -35.37 0.49 -2.52
CA LEU A 7 -35.56 1.87 -2.11
C LEU A 7 -36.35 1.89 -0.79
N HIS A 8 -35.89 2.66 0.19
CA HIS A 8 -36.56 2.81 1.49
C HIS A 8 -37.99 3.38 1.38
N ILE A 9 -38.32 4.00 0.24
CA ILE A 9 -39.65 4.54 -0.06
C ILE A 9 -40.61 3.50 -0.66
N ASP A 10 -40.15 2.29 -1.02
CA ASP A 10 -41.01 1.24 -1.56
C ASP A 10 -41.51 0.33 -0.42
N ASP A 11 -42.72 0.61 0.04
CA ASP A 11 -43.36 -0.11 1.14
C ASP A 11 -43.56 -1.60 0.87
N LYS A 12 -43.82 -1.98 -0.39
CA LYS A 12 -44.06 -3.38 -0.74
C LYS A 12 -42.77 -4.17 -0.63
N MET A 13 -41.68 -3.60 -1.14
CA MET A 13 -40.34 -4.18 -1.05
C MET A 13 -39.84 -4.25 0.39
N MET A 14 -40.14 -3.25 1.23
CA MET A 14 -39.78 -3.26 2.65
C MET A 14 -40.59 -4.29 3.45
N ALA A 15 -41.88 -4.45 3.17
CA ALA A 15 -42.71 -5.48 3.80
C ALA A 15 -42.19 -6.90 3.51
N GLU A 16 -41.66 -7.13 2.31
CA GLU A 16 -41.03 -8.40 1.98
C GLU A 16 -39.74 -8.64 2.80
N LEU A 17 -38.93 -7.61 3.07
CA LEU A 17 -37.76 -7.75 3.96
C LEU A 17 -38.17 -8.06 5.40
N GLU A 18 -39.24 -7.41 5.90
CA GLU A 18 -39.78 -7.69 7.22
C GLU A 18 -40.25 -9.14 7.34
N ALA A 19 -40.89 -9.67 6.28
CA ALA A 19 -41.30 -11.06 6.22
C ALA A 19 -40.10 -12.02 6.23
N ILE A 20 -39.06 -11.73 5.45
CA ILE A 20 -37.81 -12.52 5.44
C ILE A 20 -37.14 -12.51 6.81
N LYS A 21 -37.01 -11.33 7.45
CA LYS A 21 -36.44 -11.20 8.80
C LYS A 21 -37.25 -11.99 9.82
N SER A 22 -38.59 -11.90 9.75
CA SER A 22 -39.48 -12.59 10.67
C SER A 22 -39.44 -14.10 10.52
N LEU A 23 -39.14 -14.61 9.32
CA LEU A 23 -39.01 -16.05 9.07
C LEU A 23 -37.65 -16.59 9.52
N LEU A 24 -36.57 -15.82 9.31
CA LEU A 24 -35.21 -16.30 9.51
C LEU A 24 -34.63 -15.99 10.89
N HIS A 25 -35.20 -15.03 11.63
CA HIS A 25 -34.70 -14.57 12.92
C HIS A 25 -33.17 -14.36 12.97
N PRO A 26 -32.60 -13.53 12.08
CA PRO A 26 -31.16 -13.36 12.00
C PRO A 26 -30.59 -12.66 13.24
N ASP A 27 -29.44 -13.12 13.72
CA ASP A 27 -28.69 -12.47 14.80
C ASP A 27 -28.15 -11.08 14.38
N GLU A 28 -27.84 -10.92 13.09
CA GLU A 28 -27.24 -9.73 12.53
C GLU A 28 -27.95 -9.30 11.25
N VAL A 29 -28.31 -8.01 11.20
CA VAL A 29 -28.89 -7.35 10.03
C VAL A 29 -28.00 -6.16 9.70
N LEU A 30 -27.20 -6.33 8.63
CA LEU A 30 -26.22 -5.34 8.21
C LEU A 30 -26.76 -4.49 7.06
N LEU A 31 -26.77 -3.17 7.25
CA LEU A 31 -27.08 -2.22 6.18
C LEU A 31 -25.80 -1.90 5.41
N VAL A 32 -25.80 -2.15 4.09
CA VAL A 32 -24.71 -1.73 3.21
C VAL A 32 -25.04 -0.35 2.64
N ALA A 33 -24.19 0.64 2.89
CA ALA A 33 -24.36 2.01 2.45
C ALA A 33 -23.11 2.54 1.74
N ASP A 34 -23.30 3.33 0.69
CA ASP A 34 -22.21 3.98 -0.03
C ASP A 34 -21.79 5.25 0.72
N SER A 35 -20.49 5.36 1.02
CA SER A 35 -19.92 6.48 1.78
C SER A 35 -20.03 7.85 1.09
N MET A 36 -20.25 7.87 -0.23
CA MET A 36 -20.52 9.08 -1.00
C MET A 36 -21.96 9.59 -0.82
N THR A 37 -22.86 8.73 -0.35
CA THR A 37 -24.26 9.07 -0.17
C THR A 37 -24.39 9.96 1.05
N GLY A 38 -24.55 11.27 0.84
CA GLY A 38 -24.57 12.29 1.88
C GLY A 38 -25.80 12.24 2.78
N GLN A 39 -26.66 13.28 2.70
CA GLN A 39 -27.85 13.38 3.56
C GLN A 39 -28.88 12.26 3.31
N ASP A 40 -28.97 11.76 2.07
CA ASP A 40 -29.92 10.69 1.74
C ASP A 40 -29.61 9.37 2.47
N ALA A 41 -28.33 9.11 2.78
CA ALA A 41 -27.95 7.92 3.55
C ALA A 41 -28.52 7.97 4.98
N VAL A 42 -28.71 9.16 5.53
CA VAL A 42 -29.26 9.36 6.87
C VAL A 42 -30.72 8.95 6.91
N ASN A 43 -31.52 9.50 6.00
CA ASN A 43 -32.95 9.17 5.90
C ASN A 43 -33.16 7.69 5.60
N MET A 44 -32.37 7.13 4.68
CA MET A 44 -32.41 5.71 4.36
C MET A 44 -32.10 4.88 5.60
N SER A 45 -30.99 5.14 6.27
CA SER A 45 -30.56 4.35 7.43
C SER A 45 -31.55 4.41 8.58
N GLU A 46 -32.19 5.56 8.79
CA GLU A 46 -33.26 5.70 9.78
C GLU A 46 -34.47 4.81 9.46
N GLN A 47 -34.94 4.86 8.22
CA GLN A 47 -36.11 4.07 7.79
C GLN A 47 -35.82 2.56 7.86
N PHE A 48 -34.65 2.14 7.37
CA PHE A 48 -34.21 0.75 7.45
C PHE A 48 -34.07 0.29 8.91
N HIS A 49 -33.50 1.12 9.78
CA HIS A 49 -33.38 0.78 11.21
C HIS A 49 -34.74 0.67 11.89
N ARG A 50 -35.67 1.60 11.64
CA ARG A 50 -37.02 1.57 12.21
C ARG A 50 -37.79 0.29 11.85
N ARG A 51 -37.68 -0.16 10.60
CA ARG A 51 -38.46 -1.30 10.08
C ARG A 51 -37.78 -2.65 10.34
N LEU A 52 -36.46 -2.71 10.15
CA LEU A 52 -35.70 -3.96 10.19
C LEU A 52 -34.80 -4.09 11.41
N SER A 53 -34.76 -3.10 12.31
CA SER A 53 -33.91 -3.08 13.51
C SER A 53 -32.48 -3.52 13.17
N ILE A 54 -31.85 -2.81 12.24
CA ILE A 54 -30.49 -3.14 11.80
C ILE A 54 -29.54 -3.16 13.00
N THR A 55 -28.54 -4.02 12.97
CA THR A 55 -27.57 -4.24 14.06
C THR A 55 -26.19 -3.67 13.74
N GLY A 56 -25.93 -3.38 12.47
CA GLY A 56 -24.67 -2.82 12.03
C GLY A 56 -24.73 -2.23 10.63
N VAL A 57 -23.70 -1.46 10.29
CA VAL A 57 -23.54 -0.81 8.99
C VAL A 57 -22.23 -1.26 8.35
N VAL A 58 -22.26 -1.45 7.04
CA VAL A 58 -21.08 -1.68 6.19
C VAL A 58 -20.98 -0.51 5.21
N LEU A 59 -19.82 0.14 5.17
CA LEU A 59 -19.58 1.26 4.26
C LEU A 59 -18.85 0.79 3.02
N SER A 60 -19.31 1.18 1.83
CA SER A 60 -18.57 0.96 0.59
C SER A 60 -17.95 2.26 0.06
N LYS A 61 -16.94 2.10 -0.80
CA LYS A 61 -16.25 3.18 -1.54
C LYS A 61 -15.60 4.25 -0.63
N LEU A 62 -15.06 3.83 0.51
CA LEU A 62 -14.44 4.74 1.48
C LEU A 62 -13.11 5.34 0.97
N ASP A 63 -12.59 4.85 -0.15
CA ASP A 63 -11.43 5.37 -0.87
C ASP A 63 -11.70 6.69 -1.60
N GLY A 64 -12.97 7.00 -1.89
CA GLY A 64 -13.36 8.27 -2.51
C GLY A 64 -13.09 9.50 -1.63
N ASP A 65 -13.18 10.70 -2.21
CA ASP A 65 -13.03 12.01 -1.53
C ASP A 65 -14.19 12.32 -0.55
N ALA A 66 -14.97 11.29 -0.20
CA ALA A 66 -16.02 11.36 0.80
C ALA A 66 -15.38 11.54 2.18
N ARG A 67 -15.51 12.75 2.74
CA ARG A 67 -15.02 13.13 4.07
C ARG A 67 -15.73 12.41 5.24
N GLY A 68 -16.20 11.17 5.05
CA GLY A 68 -16.85 10.31 6.05
C GLY A 68 -18.05 10.88 6.81
N GLY A 69 -18.62 12.00 6.37
CA GLY A 69 -19.78 12.60 7.02
C GLY A 69 -21.01 11.68 7.03
N ALA A 70 -21.16 10.86 5.98
CA ALA A 70 -22.20 9.84 5.89
C ALA A 70 -22.08 8.80 7.01
N ALA A 71 -20.87 8.31 7.29
CA ALA A 71 -20.58 7.35 8.36
C ALA A 71 -21.02 7.88 9.74
N LEU A 72 -20.61 9.11 10.06
CA LEU A 72 -20.97 9.76 11.32
C LEU A 72 -22.48 9.97 11.43
N SER A 73 -23.12 10.42 10.35
CA SER A 73 -24.55 10.73 10.35
C SER A 73 -25.41 9.45 10.49
N MET A 74 -25.02 8.36 9.84
CA MET A 74 -25.69 7.06 9.99
C MET A 74 -25.57 6.52 11.41
N ARG A 75 -24.38 6.61 12.01
CA ARG A 75 -24.17 6.22 13.41
C ARG A 75 -25.01 7.07 14.36
N ALA A 76 -25.09 8.38 14.12
CA ALA A 76 -25.85 9.30 14.96
C ALA A 76 -27.35 9.00 14.96
N VAL A 77 -27.91 8.62 13.81
CA VAL A 77 -29.36 8.38 13.67
C VAL A 77 -29.77 6.95 14.01
N THR A 78 -28.95 5.97 13.67
CA THR A 78 -29.27 4.55 13.94
C THR A 78 -28.73 4.02 15.26
N GLY A 79 -27.73 4.69 15.86
CA GLY A 79 -26.98 4.18 17.01
C GLY A 79 -26.13 2.94 16.72
N CYS A 80 -26.19 2.38 15.50
CA CYS A 80 -25.61 1.09 15.17
C CYS A 80 -24.12 1.18 14.82
N PRO A 81 -23.28 0.19 15.17
CA PRO A 81 -21.87 0.18 14.83
C PRO A 81 -21.64 0.02 13.34
N ILE A 82 -20.69 0.80 12.82
CA ILE A 82 -20.09 0.50 11.52
C ILE A 82 -19.10 -0.61 11.77
N LYS A 83 -19.31 -1.77 11.14
CA LYS A 83 -18.51 -2.98 11.38
C LYS A 83 -17.40 -3.15 10.35
N LEU A 84 -17.70 -2.87 9.09
CA LEU A 84 -16.80 -3.08 7.96
C LEU A 84 -16.80 -1.85 7.05
N ALA A 85 -15.69 -1.64 6.36
CA ALA A 85 -15.55 -0.66 5.29
C ALA A 85 -14.83 -1.28 4.09
N SER A 86 -15.25 -0.90 2.88
CA SER A 86 -14.54 -1.23 1.64
C SER A 86 -13.80 -0.02 1.12
N THR A 87 -12.50 -0.18 0.86
CA THR A 87 -11.63 0.83 0.22
C THR A 87 -11.38 0.54 -1.25
N GLY A 88 -12.15 -0.37 -1.85
CA GLY A 88 -11.99 -0.75 -3.25
C GLY A 88 -13.06 -1.74 -3.71
N GLU A 89 -12.82 -2.36 -4.85
CA GLU A 89 -13.75 -3.30 -5.52
C GLU A 89 -13.36 -4.76 -5.30
N LYS A 90 -12.14 -5.05 -4.86
CA LYS A 90 -11.67 -6.43 -4.67
C LYS A 90 -12.12 -6.95 -3.31
N LEU A 91 -12.24 -8.26 -3.19
CA LEU A 91 -12.56 -8.92 -1.91
C LEU A 91 -11.55 -8.61 -0.80
N ALA A 92 -10.28 -8.38 -1.16
CA ALA A 92 -9.23 -8.02 -0.22
C ALA A 92 -9.35 -6.58 0.31
N ASP A 93 -10.20 -5.75 -0.31
CA ASP A 93 -10.36 -4.33 0.05
C ASP A 93 -11.45 -4.12 1.10
N LEU A 94 -12.12 -5.20 1.55
CA LEU A 94 -13.09 -5.18 2.64
C LEU A 94 -12.38 -5.41 3.99
N GLU A 95 -12.35 -4.38 4.82
CA GLU A 95 -11.63 -4.37 6.10
C GLU A 95 -12.55 -4.04 7.29
N PRO A 96 -12.16 -4.42 8.52
CA PRO A 96 -12.80 -3.92 9.74
C PRO A 96 -12.80 -2.38 9.78
N PHE A 97 -13.91 -1.79 10.20
CA PHE A 97 -13.99 -0.34 10.34
C PHE A 97 -13.25 0.14 11.60
N HIS A 98 -12.32 1.07 11.42
CA HIS A 98 -11.55 1.69 12.49
C HIS A 98 -11.97 3.17 12.68
N PRO A 99 -12.72 3.51 13.74
CA PRO A 99 -13.19 4.88 13.98
C PRO A 99 -12.06 5.91 14.09
N ASP A 100 -10.93 5.54 14.70
CA ASP A 100 -9.78 6.44 14.92
C ASP A 100 -9.13 6.87 13.61
N ARG A 101 -9.03 5.95 12.63
CA ARG A 101 -8.54 6.25 11.28
C ARG A 101 -9.49 7.19 10.55
N MET A 102 -10.80 6.94 10.65
CA MET A 102 -11.82 7.80 10.04
C MET A 102 -11.80 9.20 10.65
N ALA A 103 -11.73 9.32 11.98
CA ALA A 103 -11.63 10.61 12.67
C ALA A 103 -10.37 11.39 12.25
N SER A 104 -9.21 10.71 12.18
CA SER A 104 -7.96 11.29 11.70
C SER A 104 -8.08 11.83 10.27
N ARG A 105 -8.75 11.10 9.39
CA ARG A 105 -9.00 11.50 8.00
C ARG A 105 -9.93 12.72 7.90
N ILE A 106 -10.99 12.77 8.72
CA ILE A 106 -11.92 13.92 8.78
C ILE A 106 -11.21 15.18 9.30
N LEU A 107 -10.39 15.03 10.34
CA LEU A 107 -9.65 16.12 10.96
C LEU A 107 -8.45 16.60 10.12
N GLY A 108 -8.22 16.01 8.95
CA GLY A 108 -7.05 16.31 8.11
C GLY A 108 -5.72 15.90 8.75
N MET A 109 -5.76 15.11 9.82
CA MET A 109 -4.60 14.51 10.50
C MET A 109 -4.23 13.15 9.90
N GLY A 110 -4.81 12.79 8.76
CA GLY A 110 -4.71 11.49 8.08
C GLY A 110 -3.30 11.05 7.68
N ASP A 111 -2.31 11.93 7.80
CA ASP A 111 -0.92 11.57 7.54
C ASP A 111 -0.18 11.03 8.76
N ILE A 112 -0.47 11.46 10.00
CA ILE A 112 0.41 11.11 11.13
C ILE A 112 0.12 9.70 11.67
N VAL A 113 -1.15 9.34 11.86
CA VAL A 113 -1.51 8.01 12.40
C VAL A 113 -1.25 6.91 11.37
N SER A 114 -1.54 7.17 10.09
CA SER A 114 -1.23 6.25 9.00
C SER A 114 0.28 6.06 8.79
N LEU A 115 1.09 7.13 8.95
CA LEU A 115 2.55 7.04 8.92
C LEU A 115 3.09 6.25 10.12
N VAL A 116 2.51 6.41 11.31
CA VAL A 116 2.93 5.68 12.51
C VAL A 116 2.49 4.22 12.47
N GLU A 117 1.28 3.91 11.97
CA GLU A 117 0.78 2.53 11.84
C GLU A 117 1.47 1.78 10.68
N LYS A 118 1.67 2.40 9.50
CA LYS A 118 2.48 1.77 8.42
C LYS A 118 3.96 1.68 8.78
N ALA A 119 4.49 2.60 9.59
CA ALA A 119 5.83 2.45 10.15
C ALA A 119 5.89 1.30 11.17
N GLN A 120 4.80 1.00 11.90
CA GLN A 120 4.76 -0.11 12.85
C GLN A 120 4.51 -1.47 12.19
N GLU A 121 3.76 -1.56 11.08
CA GLU A 121 3.48 -2.82 10.39
C GLU A 121 4.55 -3.22 9.36
N THR A 122 5.39 -2.28 8.90
CA THR A 122 6.40 -2.54 7.85
C THR A 122 7.84 -2.35 8.28
N ILE A 123 8.09 -1.99 9.55
CA ILE A 123 9.45 -1.83 10.06
C ILE A 123 9.62 -2.78 11.24
N ASP A 124 10.23 -3.91 10.95
CA ASP A 124 10.90 -4.70 11.97
C ASP A 124 11.98 -3.77 12.57
N ILE A 125 11.73 -3.21 13.75
CA ILE A 125 12.58 -2.19 14.38
C ILE A 125 14.05 -2.69 14.44
N GLU A 126 14.21 -4.01 14.61
CA GLU A 126 15.50 -4.69 14.53
C GLU A 126 16.15 -4.68 13.13
N GLU A 127 15.38 -4.85 12.05
CA GLU A 127 15.91 -4.76 10.68
C GLU A 127 16.29 -3.32 10.33
N ALA A 128 15.51 -2.33 10.75
CA ALA A 128 15.82 -0.92 10.52
C ALA A 128 17.08 -0.48 11.27
N GLU A 129 17.27 -0.91 12.53
CA GLU A 129 18.49 -0.62 13.29
C GLU A 129 19.72 -1.31 12.68
N LYS A 130 19.61 -2.60 12.29
CA LYS A 130 20.67 -3.33 11.57
C LYS A 130 21.00 -2.68 10.23
N MET A 131 19.99 -2.21 9.51
CA MET A 131 20.14 -1.50 8.25
C MET A 131 20.82 -0.14 8.45
N GLN A 132 20.42 0.63 9.45
CA GLN A 132 21.05 1.90 9.79
C GLN A 132 22.52 1.68 10.15
N GLU A 133 22.85 0.68 10.97
CA GLU A 133 24.24 0.33 11.25
C GLU A 133 25.04 -0.07 10.00
N LYS A 134 24.47 -0.88 9.11
CA LYS A 134 25.13 -1.32 7.86
C LYS A 134 25.34 -0.16 6.88
N LEU A 135 24.36 0.74 6.77
CA LEU A 135 24.45 1.97 5.99
C LEU A 135 25.54 2.90 6.56
N LEU A 136 25.61 3.04 7.88
CA LEU A 136 26.66 3.78 8.59
C LEU A 136 28.04 3.13 8.43
N LYS A 137 28.11 1.81 8.25
CA LYS A 137 29.35 1.05 8.00
C LYS A 137 29.75 1.01 6.51
N ALA A 138 28.95 1.60 5.60
CA ALA A 138 29.16 1.59 4.15
C ALA A 138 29.32 0.18 3.54
N GLN A 139 28.77 -0.85 4.21
CA GLN A 139 28.81 -2.25 3.79
C GLN A 139 27.47 -2.62 3.13
N PHE A 140 27.10 -1.87 2.09
CA PHE A 140 25.92 -2.22 1.29
C PHE A 140 26.33 -3.23 0.22
N ASP A 141 25.77 -4.43 0.27
CA ASP A 141 26.05 -5.53 -0.67
C ASP A 141 24.83 -5.93 -1.52
N PHE A 142 24.97 -6.93 -2.39
CA PHE A 142 23.84 -7.40 -3.20
C PHE A 142 22.85 -8.29 -2.44
N GLU A 143 23.18 -8.82 -1.27
CA GLU A 143 22.21 -9.53 -0.41
C GLU A 143 21.23 -8.52 0.18
N ASP A 144 21.75 -7.42 0.72
CA ASP A 144 20.94 -6.32 1.25
C ASP A 144 20.06 -5.71 0.14
N PHE A 145 20.62 -5.52 -1.07
CA PHE A 145 19.84 -5.03 -2.21
C PHE A 145 18.68 -5.98 -2.58
N LEU A 146 18.90 -7.30 -2.53
CA LEU A 146 17.87 -8.28 -2.85
C LEU A 146 16.74 -8.26 -1.83
N GLN A 147 17.07 -8.15 -0.54
CA GLN A 147 16.07 -8.02 0.53
C GLN A 147 15.20 -6.78 0.34
N GLN A 148 15.80 -5.64 0.00
CA GLN A 148 15.08 -4.40 -0.25
C GLN A 148 14.16 -4.51 -1.48
N MET A 149 14.61 -5.17 -2.55
CA MET A 149 13.76 -5.39 -3.72
C MET A 149 12.58 -6.32 -3.42
N ASP A 150 12.78 -7.36 -2.60
CA ASP A 150 11.68 -8.24 -2.18
C ASP A 150 10.69 -7.51 -1.25
N GLN A 151 11.14 -6.60 -0.39
CA GLN A 151 10.27 -5.73 0.41
C GLN A 151 9.46 -4.78 -0.49
N LEU A 152 10.09 -4.13 -1.47
CA LEU A 152 9.39 -3.25 -2.41
C LEU A 152 8.35 -3.99 -3.24
N LYS A 153 8.62 -5.23 -3.67
CA LYS A 153 7.62 -6.08 -4.34
C LYS A 153 6.41 -6.38 -3.46
N ARG A 154 6.58 -6.52 -2.14
CA ARG A 154 5.48 -6.77 -1.19
C ARG A 154 4.60 -5.54 -0.97
N MET A 155 5.19 -4.33 -1.07
CA MET A 155 4.47 -3.07 -0.86
C MET A 155 3.62 -2.63 -2.06
N GLY A 156 3.66 -3.35 -3.17
CA GLY A 156 2.86 -3.08 -4.38
C GLY A 156 3.53 -2.11 -5.37
N PRO A 157 2.83 -1.70 -6.44
CA PRO A 157 3.42 -0.87 -7.49
C PRO A 157 3.89 0.48 -6.92
N LEU A 158 5.19 0.77 -7.07
CA LEU A 158 5.84 2.01 -6.63
C LEU A 158 5.11 3.28 -7.10
N GLU A 159 4.40 3.20 -8.23
CA GLU A 159 3.56 4.28 -8.74
C GLU A 159 2.45 4.71 -7.76
N SER A 160 1.87 3.77 -7.01
CA SER A 160 0.80 4.07 -6.05
C SER A 160 1.35 4.84 -4.85
N ILE A 161 2.51 4.44 -4.35
CA ILE A 161 3.19 5.09 -3.22
C ILE A 161 3.70 6.48 -3.63
N LEU A 162 4.27 6.62 -4.84
CA LEU A 162 4.77 7.90 -5.36
C LEU A 162 3.64 8.92 -5.61
N LYS A 163 2.42 8.47 -5.92
CA LYS A 163 1.22 9.33 -6.05
C LYS A 163 0.70 9.84 -4.70
N MET A 164 1.08 9.19 -3.59
CA MET A 164 0.64 9.57 -2.24
C MET A 164 1.56 10.59 -1.54
N ILE A 165 2.74 10.91 -2.08
CA ILE A 165 3.67 11.87 -1.48
C ILE A 165 3.50 13.26 -2.13
N PRO A 166 2.94 14.27 -1.42
CA PRO A 166 2.78 15.61 -1.96
C PRO A 166 4.14 16.26 -2.24
N GLY A 167 4.34 16.84 -3.42
CA GLY A 167 5.54 17.61 -3.78
C GLY A 167 6.65 16.83 -4.50
N VAL A 168 6.65 15.49 -4.47
CA VAL A 168 7.66 14.66 -5.16
C VAL A 168 7.31 14.40 -6.64
N GLY A 169 6.02 14.42 -7.00
CA GLY A 169 5.55 14.17 -8.37
C GLY A 169 6.04 15.17 -9.44
N LYS A 170 6.54 16.36 -9.05
CA LYS A 170 7.16 17.31 -9.99
C LYS A 170 8.68 17.14 -10.13
N ALA A 171 9.36 16.58 -9.13
CA ALA A 171 10.81 16.40 -9.13
C ALA A 171 11.26 15.09 -9.80
N LEU A 172 10.38 14.09 -9.87
CA LEU A 172 10.64 12.75 -10.42
C LEU A 172 9.87 12.44 -11.72
N LYS A 173 9.38 13.48 -12.43
CA LYS A 173 8.80 13.31 -13.78
C LYS A 173 9.87 12.78 -14.73
N GLY A 174 9.79 11.50 -15.10
CA GLY A 174 10.73 10.82 -15.99
C GLY A 174 11.27 9.50 -15.42
N ILE A 175 11.09 9.27 -14.12
CA ILE A 175 11.49 8.01 -13.48
C ILE A 175 10.35 7.00 -13.60
N THR A 176 10.30 6.28 -14.71
CA THR A 176 9.47 5.07 -14.86
C THR A 176 10.30 3.87 -14.42
N VAL A 177 10.04 3.38 -13.21
CA VAL A 177 10.56 2.08 -12.77
C VAL A 177 9.75 1.01 -13.49
N ASP A 178 10.26 0.50 -14.60
CA ASP A 178 9.63 -0.65 -15.28
C ASP A 178 9.77 -1.89 -14.39
N GLU A 179 8.66 -2.52 -14.04
CA GLU A 179 8.63 -3.76 -13.26
C GLU A 179 9.49 -4.84 -13.92
N LYS A 180 9.52 -4.87 -15.26
CA LYS A 180 10.33 -5.84 -16.02
C LYS A 180 11.83 -5.63 -15.84
N ASP A 181 12.27 -4.38 -15.72
CA ASP A 181 13.68 -4.08 -15.51
C ASP A 181 14.10 -4.46 -14.08
N THR A 182 13.20 -4.29 -13.11
CA THR A 182 13.41 -4.75 -11.74
C THR A 182 13.52 -6.28 -11.68
N GLU A 183 12.68 -7.00 -12.40
CA GLU A 183 12.75 -8.46 -12.50
C GLU A 183 14.05 -8.95 -13.17
N ARG A 184 14.51 -8.27 -14.22
CA ARG A 184 15.80 -8.57 -14.88
C ARG A 184 16.97 -8.38 -13.92
N MET A 185 16.97 -7.30 -13.13
CA MET A 185 18.00 -7.08 -12.12
C MET A 185 18.02 -8.19 -11.08
N VAL A 186 16.85 -8.57 -10.55
CA VAL A 186 16.71 -9.67 -9.58
C VAL A 186 17.21 -10.99 -10.17
N ALA A 187 16.88 -11.29 -11.42
CA ALA A 187 17.37 -12.49 -12.11
C ALA A 187 18.91 -12.51 -12.24
N ILE A 188 19.54 -11.38 -12.55
CA ILE A 188 21.00 -11.26 -12.63
C ILE A 188 21.64 -11.50 -11.25
N ILE A 189 21.11 -10.90 -10.18
CA ILE A 189 21.64 -11.03 -8.82
C ILE A 189 21.46 -12.45 -8.28
N LYS A 190 20.32 -13.09 -8.57
CA LYS A 190 20.05 -14.48 -8.17
C LYS A 190 21.00 -15.48 -8.86
N SER A 191 21.58 -15.14 -10.01
CA SER A 191 22.59 -15.93 -10.73
C SER A 191 24.04 -15.77 -10.18
N MET A 192 24.24 -14.90 -9.20
CA MET A 192 25.51 -14.76 -8.46
C MET A 192 25.58 -15.76 -7.30
N THR A 193 26.80 -16.14 -6.90
CA THR A 193 27.02 -16.87 -5.65
C THR A 193 26.91 -15.93 -4.44
N VAL A 194 26.69 -16.48 -3.23
CA VAL A 194 26.64 -15.69 -1.98
C VAL A 194 27.90 -14.84 -1.80
N GLU A 195 29.07 -15.42 -2.06
CA GLU A 195 30.36 -14.72 -2.01
C GLU A 195 30.45 -13.55 -3.00
N GLU A 196 29.91 -13.72 -4.21
CA GLU A 196 29.89 -12.64 -5.21
C GLU A 196 28.88 -11.55 -4.87
N ARG A 197 27.80 -11.89 -4.15
CA ARG A 197 26.83 -10.91 -3.67
C ARG A 197 27.39 -10.03 -2.56
N ARG A 198 28.10 -10.64 -1.60
CA ARG A 198 28.78 -9.96 -0.48
C ARG A 198 29.99 -9.15 -0.94
N HIS A 199 30.68 -9.63 -1.97
CA HIS A 199 31.87 -9.00 -2.52
C HIS A 199 31.77 -8.76 -4.03
N PRO A 200 31.02 -7.73 -4.46
CA PRO A 200 30.84 -7.37 -5.88
C PRO A 200 32.14 -7.12 -6.65
N SER A 201 33.22 -6.78 -5.95
CA SER A 201 34.56 -6.57 -6.53
C SER A 201 35.19 -7.85 -7.10
N LEU A 202 34.73 -9.03 -6.69
CA LEU A 202 35.24 -10.31 -7.17
C LEU A 202 34.71 -10.69 -8.56
N ILE A 203 33.74 -9.95 -9.10
CA ILE A 203 33.05 -10.29 -10.35
C ILE A 203 33.92 -9.91 -11.57
N ASP A 204 34.74 -10.88 -11.99
CA ASP A 204 35.58 -10.81 -13.19
C ASP A 204 34.83 -11.11 -14.50
N GLY A 205 35.52 -11.03 -15.64
CA GLY A 205 34.94 -11.27 -16.96
C GLY A 205 34.48 -12.72 -17.22
N SER A 206 34.97 -13.70 -16.46
CA SER A 206 34.52 -15.09 -16.54
C SER A 206 33.20 -15.26 -15.78
N ARG A 207 33.13 -14.72 -14.56
CA ARG A 207 31.94 -14.70 -13.71
C ARG A 207 30.80 -13.94 -14.35
N LYS A 208 31.07 -12.80 -15.01
CA LYS A 208 30.05 -12.06 -15.78
C LYS A 208 29.39 -12.90 -16.87
N ARG A 209 30.18 -13.71 -17.59
CA ARG A 209 29.65 -14.62 -18.63
C ARG A 209 28.78 -15.72 -18.03
N ARG A 210 29.20 -16.29 -16.90
CA ARG A 210 28.42 -17.29 -16.16
C ARG A 210 27.09 -16.71 -15.64
N ILE A 211 27.14 -15.53 -15.01
CA ILE A 211 25.96 -14.83 -14.48
C ILE A 211 24.98 -14.51 -15.61
N ALA A 212 25.47 -13.92 -16.71
CA ALA A 212 24.69 -13.61 -17.90
C ALA A 212 23.95 -14.85 -18.44
N GLY A 213 24.68 -15.96 -18.60
CA GLY A 213 24.10 -17.24 -19.05
C GLY A 213 23.07 -17.81 -18.08
N GLY A 214 23.31 -17.74 -16.77
CA GLY A 214 22.38 -18.20 -15.74
C GLY A 214 21.11 -17.36 -15.62
N SER A 215 21.20 -16.05 -15.88
CA SER A 215 20.05 -15.14 -15.81
C SER A 215 19.32 -14.93 -17.15
N GLY A 216 19.77 -15.55 -18.25
CA GLY A 216 19.22 -15.29 -19.59
C GLY A 216 19.40 -13.85 -20.09
N ASN A 217 20.43 -13.15 -19.61
CA ASN A 217 20.70 -11.75 -19.92
C ASN A 217 22.04 -11.59 -20.65
N SER A 218 22.29 -10.39 -21.21
CA SER A 218 23.55 -10.09 -21.88
C SER A 218 24.67 -9.72 -20.88
N VAL A 219 25.92 -9.92 -21.28
CA VAL A 219 27.09 -9.49 -20.47
C VAL A 219 27.11 -7.96 -20.29
N GLN A 220 26.53 -7.22 -21.22
CA GLN A 220 26.36 -5.77 -21.15
C GLN A 220 25.41 -5.39 -20.00
N ALA A 221 24.28 -6.10 -19.86
CA ALA A 221 23.33 -5.86 -18.78
C ALA A 221 23.97 -6.09 -17.40
N VAL A 222 24.76 -7.17 -17.26
CA VAL A 222 25.51 -7.43 -16.02
C VAL A 222 26.53 -6.32 -15.72
N ASN A 223 27.23 -5.80 -16.73
CA ASN A 223 28.15 -4.67 -16.55
C ASN A 223 27.44 -3.37 -16.17
N GLN A 224 26.27 -3.11 -16.74
CA GLN A 224 25.46 -1.93 -16.42
C GLN A 224 24.98 -1.99 -14.97
N LEU A 225 24.48 -3.14 -14.52
CA LEU A 225 24.08 -3.36 -13.13
C LEU A 225 25.24 -3.10 -12.16
N LEU A 226 26.43 -3.65 -12.44
CA LEU A 226 27.60 -3.43 -11.59
C LEU A 226 28.01 -1.96 -11.53
N LYS A 227 27.97 -1.25 -12.66
CA LYS A 227 28.25 0.20 -12.70
C LYS A 227 27.26 0.99 -11.84
N GLN A 228 25.96 0.70 -11.97
CA GLN A 228 24.90 1.33 -11.19
C GLN A 228 25.07 1.05 -9.69
N PHE A 229 25.39 -0.20 -9.34
CA PHE A 229 25.64 -0.60 -7.97
C PHE A 229 26.83 0.13 -7.35
N PHE A 230 27.99 0.16 -8.02
CA PHE A 230 29.16 0.89 -7.50
C PHE A 230 28.95 2.41 -7.44
N ALA A 231 28.18 2.98 -8.37
CA ALA A 231 27.80 4.40 -8.31
C ALA A 231 26.95 4.69 -7.06
N MET A 232 25.99 3.81 -6.76
CA MET A 232 25.14 3.89 -5.57
C MET A 232 25.95 3.69 -4.28
N GLN A 233 26.84 2.71 -4.23
CA GLN A 233 27.73 2.48 -3.10
C GLN A 233 28.63 3.71 -2.82
N LYS A 234 29.13 4.35 -3.88
CA LYS A 234 29.89 5.61 -3.77
C LYS A 234 29.03 6.76 -3.26
N MET A 235 27.76 6.83 -3.65
CA MET A 235 26.81 7.83 -3.14
C MET A 235 26.55 7.63 -1.64
N PHE A 236 26.27 6.40 -1.20
CA PHE A 236 26.06 6.08 0.21
C PHE A 236 27.31 6.39 1.06
N HIS A 237 28.49 6.04 0.56
CA HIS A 237 29.75 6.38 1.23
C HIS A 237 29.96 7.90 1.37
N ASN A 238 29.55 8.68 0.37
CA ASN A 238 29.65 10.14 0.41
C ASN A 238 28.59 10.79 1.31
N MET A 239 27.40 10.20 1.39
CA MET A 239 26.31 10.62 2.29
C MET A 239 26.71 10.44 3.76
N ASN A 240 27.37 9.32 4.08
CA ASN A 240 27.92 9.04 5.42
C ASN A 240 29.01 10.06 5.85
N LYS A 241 29.66 10.74 4.89
CA LYS A 241 30.66 11.79 5.16
C LYS A 241 30.07 13.20 5.27
N GLY A 242 28.75 13.35 5.32
CA GLY A 242 28.08 14.64 5.53
C GLY A 242 28.17 15.64 4.36
N LYS A 243 28.59 15.19 3.16
CA LYS A 243 28.72 16.06 1.98
C LYS A 243 27.51 15.93 1.05
N LEU A 244 26.36 16.45 1.48
CA LEU A 244 25.11 16.42 0.70
C LEU A 244 25.03 17.49 -0.42
N LYS A 245 26.05 18.34 -0.59
CA LYS A 245 25.97 19.52 -1.49
C LYS A 245 26.34 19.26 -2.96
N ASP A 246 26.96 18.13 -3.30
CA ASP A 246 27.48 17.90 -4.67
C ASP A 246 26.98 16.56 -5.27
N ILE A 247 25.66 16.35 -5.33
CA ILE A 247 25.09 15.26 -6.13
C ILE A 247 24.70 15.84 -7.51
N PRO A 248 25.48 15.58 -8.58
CA PRO A 248 25.08 15.99 -9.93
C PRO A 248 23.80 15.27 -10.36
N LYS A 249 22.82 16.05 -10.85
CA LYS A 249 21.57 15.55 -11.43
C LYS A 249 21.90 14.65 -12.62
N GLY A 250 21.67 13.34 -12.48
CA GLY A 250 21.97 12.32 -13.49
C GLY A 250 22.52 11.00 -12.93
N MET A 251 22.74 10.90 -11.61
CA MET A 251 23.32 9.70 -10.97
C MET A 251 22.32 8.94 -10.07
N ILE A 252 21.03 9.26 -10.17
CA ILE A 252 19.95 8.53 -9.49
C ILE A 252 19.59 7.34 -10.40
N PRO A 253 19.68 6.09 -9.94
CA PRO A 253 19.17 4.97 -10.74
C PRO A 253 17.69 5.24 -10.95
N PHE A 254 17.19 4.96 -12.15
CA PHE A 254 15.86 5.29 -12.66
C PHE A 254 15.67 6.67 -13.32
N SER A 255 16.72 7.46 -13.58
CA SER A 255 16.62 8.54 -14.59
C SER A 255 16.63 7.99 -16.01
#